data_AF-A0AA40E2G5-F1
#
_entry.id   AF-A0AA40E2G5-F1
#
_cell.length_a   1.000
_cell.length_b   1.000
_cell.length_c   1.000
_cell.angle_alpha   90.00
_cell.angle_beta   90.00
_cell.angle_gamma   90.00
#
_symmetry.space_group_name_H-M   'P 1'
#
loop_
_entity.id
_entity.type
_entity.pdbx_description
1 polymer ?
#
loop_
_entity_poly.entity_id
_entity_poly.type
_entity_poly.pdbx_seq_one_letter_code
_entity_poly.pdbx_strand_id
1 'polypeptide(L)'
;MPVPVEGIGRGLGVSLMWAVVYFLSLVLDTVVGIAIAFGWAGPYIAATVYEALVDWEILEKIQNVTKSNPRALGWRLTKERHALAITLVGALEVDAHFVEFVKEELKQPDTAYRFLKQSCMQLVPFGVHVGVPVMFYVTASIYSLIDAQARFGDNDTAHAIAFGLWYCTIILVAIMSSMVLSAGAGHIAEAATARCTSPHKGYRLRWICERRCELGNWSRKLLSGDDGKYSDVFEQHGTLPSAIVAVLILMVPLASAFTIAYLTPEIGVGCRSATVLAYAISQVLLILLWLPHSSPTLRKFRDSDNAKGLRWCSLWAISVLYYAVGSISACVTIAGTVMQMVGVYRNCLCKAGLLYGLTTAHHGWDTVEVKLSTDTQADRDQAQYWMVLGGSVVAWLVVLCTVVGWHRVRMRQRCLALIDTLR
;
A
#
# COMPACT_ATOMS: atom_id res chain seq x y z
N MET A 1 -8.69 -46.57 -39.42
CA MET A 1 -8.04 -47.18 -38.24
C MET A 1 -8.54 -46.44 -37.01
N PRO A 2 -9.23 -47.09 -36.05
CA PRO A 2 -9.71 -46.45 -34.83
C PRO A 2 -8.53 -46.17 -33.89
N VAL A 3 -8.42 -44.93 -33.42
CA VAL A 3 -7.43 -44.53 -32.41
C VAL A 3 -7.85 -45.10 -31.06
N PRO A 4 -6.96 -45.78 -30.30
CA PRO A 4 -7.33 -46.41 -29.04
C PRO A 4 -7.73 -45.36 -27.98
N VAL A 5 -8.96 -45.47 -27.49
CA VAL A 5 -9.61 -44.54 -26.55
C VAL A 5 -9.09 -44.71 -25.11
N GLU A 6 -8.31 -45.76 -24.83
CA GLU A 6 -7.86 -46.12 -23.46
C GLU A 6 -6.80 -45.18 -22.85
N GLY A 7 -6.19 -44.29 -23.64
CA GLY A 7 -5.18 -43.34 -23.14
C GLY A 7 -5.74 -42.03 -22.56
N ILE A 8 -6.99 -41.67 -22.88
CA ILE A 8 -7.56 -40.35 -22.58
C ILE A 8 -7.93 -40.23 -21.08
N GLY A 9 -8.37 -41.32 -20.46
CA GLY A 9 -8.80 -41.33 -19.05
C GLY A 9 -7.68 -41.05 -18.04
N ARG A 10 -6.46 -41.57 -18.28
CA ARG A 10 -5.32 -41.33 -17.37
C ARG A 10 -4.76 -39.90 -17.49
N GLY A 11 -4.77 -39.32 -18.68
CA GLY A 11 -4.34 -37.95 -18.90
C GLY A 11 -5.26 -36.93 -18.23
N LEU A 12 -6.58 -37.17 -18.27
CA LEU A 12 -7.57 -36.28 -17.65
C LEU A 12 -7.44 -36.24 -16.12
N GLY A 13 -7.23 -37.40 -15.47
CA GLY A 13 -7.05 -37.46 -14.01
C GLY A 13 -5.84 -36.69 -13.51
N VAL A 14 -4.69 -36.82 -14.20
CA VAL A 14 -3.46 -36.09 -13.86
C VAL A 14 -3.63 -34.59 -14.10
N SER A 15 -4.26 -34.18 -15.21
CA SER A 15 -4.53 -32.78 -15.51
C SER A 15 -5.45 -32.12 -14.48
N LEU A 16 -6.51 -32.81 -14.04
CA LEU A 16 -7.42 -32.32 -13.00
C LEU A 16 -6.70 -32.15 -11.66
N MET A 17 -5.84 -33.10 -11.28
CA MET A 17 -5.04 -33.00 -10.05
C MET A 17 -4.12 -31.79 -10.07
N TRP A 18 -3.41 -31.56 -11.18
CA TRP A 18 -2.58 -30.37 -11.34
C TRP A 18 -3.40 -29.07 -11.31
N ALA A 19 -4.56 -29.04 -11.96
CA ALA A 19 -5.45 -27.87 -11.92
C ALA A 19 -5.88 -27.53 -10.48
N VAL A 20 -6.19 -28.52 -9.66
CA VAL A 20 -6.51 -28.32 -8.23
C VAL A 20 -5.30 -27.77 -7.46
N VAL A 21 -4.10 -28.33 -7.67
CA VAL A 21 -2.87 -27.84 -7.03
C VAL A 21 -2.59 -26.39 -7.42
N TYR A 22 -2.70 -26.04 -8.70
CA TYR A 22 -2.50 -24.66 -9.17
C TYR A 22 -3.55 -23.71 -8.58
N PHE A 23 -4.82 -24.13 -8.53
CA PHE A 23 -5.88 -23.33 -7.92
C PHE A 23 -5.63 -23.08 -6.43
N LEU A 24 -5.26 -24.12 -5.67
CA LEU A 24 -4.94 -23.98 -4.24
C LEU A 24 -3.71 -23.09 -4.03
N SER A 25 -2.68 -23.22 -4.86
CA SER A 25 -1.50 -22.35 -4.82
C SER A 25 -1.86 -20.89 -5.11
N LEU A 26 -2.74 -20.64 -6.08
CA LEU A 26 -3.21 -19.29 -6.43
C LEU A 26 -4.03 -18.68 -5.28
N VAL A 27 -4.93 -19.45 -4.66
CA VAL A 27 -5.71 -19.00 -3.51
C VAL A 27 -4.80 -18.69 -2.34
N LEU A 28 -3.81 -19.56 -2.04
CA LEU A 28 -2.86 -19.33 -0.95
C LEU A 28 -2.03 -18.06 -1.20
N ASP A 29 -1.49 -17.89 -2.41
CA ASP A 29 -0.73 -16.69 -2.80
C ASP A 29 -1.58 -15.43 -2.65
N THR A 30 -2.84 -15.48 -3.10
CA THR A 30 -3.79 -14.35 -2.97
C THR A 30 -4.08 -14.03 -1.50
N VAL A 31 -4.34 -15.04 -0.67
CA VAL A 31 -4.62 -14.85 0.77
C VAL A 31 -3.41 -14.28 1.50
N VAL A 32 -2.21 -14.81 1.23
CA VAL A 32 -0.96 -14.31 1.80
C VAL A 32 -0.70 -12.88 1.32
N GLY A 33 -0.89 -12.60 0.03
CA GLY A 33 -0.76 -11.26 -0.55
C GLY A 33 -1.70 -10.24 0.11
N ILE A 34 -2.97 -10.59 0.30
CA ILE A 34 -3.95 -9.74 1.00
C ILE A 34 -3.54 -9.55 2.47
N ALA A 35 -3.12 -10.60 3.16
CA ALA A 35 -2.68 -10.52 4.55
C ALA A 35 -1.47 -9.59 4.72
N ILE A 36 -0.51 -9.64 3.79
CA ILE A 36 0.66 -8.76 3.81
C ILE A 36 0.26 -7.32 3.46
N ALA A 37 -0.53 -7.12 2.41
CA ALA A 37 -0.98 -5.78 2.01
C ALA A 37 -1.78 -5.09 3.12
N PHE A 38 -2.61 -5.85 3.83
CA PHE A 38 -3.40 -5.31 4.93
C PHE A 38 -2.58 -5.18 6.22
N GLY A 39 -1.69 -6.13 6.51
CA GLY A 39 -0.80 -6.07 7.68
C GLY A 39 0.17 -4.89 7.65
N TRP A 40 0.69 -4.53 6.47
CA TRP A 40 1.63 -3.42 6.26
C TRP A 40 1.02 -2.20 5.57
N ALA A 41 -0.29 -2.03 5.60
CA ALA A 41 -0.98 -0.94 4.89
C ALA A 41 -0.41 0.46 5.17
N GLY A 42 -0.09 0.77 6.43
CA GLY A 42 0.52 2.02 6.86
C GLY A 42 1.83 2.34 6.16
N PRO A 43 2.88 1.52 6.34
CA PRO A 43 4.14 1.65 5.62
C PRO A 43 3.98 1.69 4.09
N TYR A 44 3.05 0.92 3.52
CA TYR A 44 2.76 0.95 2.08
C TYR A 44 2.28 2.33 1.64
N ILE A 45 1.27 2.89 2.31
CA ILE A 45 0.73 4.21 1.99
C ILE A 45 1.81 5.29 2.22
N ALA A 46 2.54 5.25 3.34
CA ALA A 46 3.60 6.21 3.63
C ALA A 46 4.73 6.20 2.59
N ALA A 47 5.14 5.01 2.13
CA ALA A 47 6.14 4.85 1.09
C ALA A 47 5.65 5.36 -0.28
N THR A 48 4.39 5.10 -0.63
CA THR A 48 3.83 5.59 -1.91
C THR A 48 3.67 7.10 -1.95
N VAL A 49 3.24 7.71 -0.83
CA VAL A 49 3.18 9.18 -0.71
C VAL A 49 4.57 9.77 -0.79
N TYR A 50 5.55 9.17 -0.11
CA TYR A 50 6.95 9.60 -0.19
C TYR A 50 7.47 9.59 -1.63
N GLU A 51 7.29 8.47 -2.34
CA GLU A 51 7.77 8.32 -3.71
C GLU A 51 7.09 9.33 -4.65
N ALA A 52 5.78 9.56 -4.50
CA ALA A 52 5.06 10.55 -5.29
C ALA A 52 5.53 12.00 -5.03
N LEU A 53 5.87 12.35 -3.78
CA LEU A 53 6.43 13.67 -3.45
C LEU A 53 7.82 13.85 -4.06
N VAL A 54 8.66 12.81 -3.98
CA VAL A 54 10.00 12.80 -4.60
C VAL A 54 9.90 12.93 -6.12
N ASP A 55 9.02 12.15 -6.76
CA ASP A 55 8.75 12.25 -8.20
C ASP A 55 8.34 13.68 -8.59
N TRP A 56 7.50 14.34 -7.78
CA TRP A 56 7.04 15.71 -8.05
C TRP A 56 8.19 16.70 -8.01
N GLU A 57 8.97 16.66 -6.93
CA GLU A 57 10.07 17.59 -6.71
C GLU A 57 11.15 17.45 -7.79
N ILE A 58 11.44 16.22 -8.22
CA ILE A 58 12.41 15.96 -9.29
C ILE A 58 11.92 16.53 -10.62
N LEU A 59 10.67 16.24 -11.00
CA LEU A 59 10.11 16.78 -12.25
C LEU A 59 10.07 18.31 -12.24
N GLU A 60 9.73 18.92 -11.10
CA GLU A 60 9.76 20.37 -10.93
C GLU A 60 11.17 20.95 -11.06
N LYS A 61 12.17 20.32 -10.43
CA LYS A 61 13.58 20.73 -10.55
C LYS A 61 14.08 20.63 -11.99
N ILE A 62 13.82 19.50 -12.67
CA ILE A 62 14.19 19.32 -14.08
C ILE A 62 13.50 20.38 -14.96
N GLN A 63 12.22 20.65 -14.71
CA GLN A 63 11.48 21.68 -15.45
C GLN A 63 12.10 23.08 -15.26
N ASN A 64 12.47 23.45 -14.04
CA ASN A 64 13.07 24.74 -13.73
C ASN A 64 14.46 24.90 -14.36
N VAL A 65 15.26 23.84 -14.37
CA VAL A 65 16.57 23.82 -15.06
C VAL A 65 16.42 23.97 -16.56
N THR A 66 15.44 23.27 -17.14
CA THR A 66 15.16 23.31 -18.58
C THR A 66 14.67 24.69 -19.01
N LYS A 67 13.81 25.35 -18.21
CA LYS A 67 13.33 26.71 -18.47
C LYS A 67 14.42 27.78 -18.34
N SER A 68 15.33 27.63 -17.39
CA SER A 68 16.40 28.61 -17.14
C SER A 68 17.52 28.55 -18.17
N ASN A 69 17.78 27.39 -18.78
CA ASN A 69 18.89 27.21 -19.73
C ASN A 69 18.46 26.62 -21.09
N PRO A 70 17.60 27.31 -21.85
CA PRO A 70 17.11 26.79 -23.15
C PRO A 70 18.21 26.60 -24.20
N ARG A 71 19.38 27.25 -24.03
CA ARG A 71 20.51 27.14 -24.98
C ARG A 71 21.47 25.97 -24.68
N ALA A 72 21.32 25.28 -23.55
CA ALA A 72 22.20 24.19 -23.12
C ALA A 72 21.73 22.78 -23.55
N LEU A 73 20.80 22.72 -24.52
CA LEU A 73 19.85 21.62 -24.72
C LEU A 73 20.43 20.23 -25.09
N GLY A 74 21.69 20.13 -25.51
CA GLY A 74 22.23 18.88 -26.07
C GLY A 74 22.96 17.94 -25.09
N TRP A 75 24.08 18.41 -24.52
CA TRP A 75 25.04 17.57 -23.80
C TRP A 75 25.11 17.83 -22.29
N ARG A 76 24.59 18.97 -21.81
CA ARG A 76 24.63 19.33 -20.38
C ARG A 76 23.51 18.70 -19.55
N LEU A 77 22.46 18.19 -20.19
CA LEU A 77 21.27 17.65 -19.52
C LEU A 77 21.37 16.16 -19.16
N THR A 78 22.59 15.61 -19.16
CA THR A 78 22.85 14.21 -18.83
C THR A 78 22.35 13.89 -17.43
N LYS A 79 22.55 14.78 -16.44
CA LYS A 79 22.12 14.55 -15.06
C LYS A 79 20.59 14.49 -14.93
N GLU A 80 19.88 15.34 -15.68
CA GLU A 80 18.41 15.41 -15.72
C GLU A 80 17.82 14.12 -16.30
N ARG A 81 18.43 13.56 -17.37
CA ARG A 81 18.03 12.27 -17.93
C ARG A 81 18.23 11.12 -16.94
N HIS A 82 19.33 11.11 -16.21
CA HIS A 82 19.58 10.12 -15.16
C HIS A 82 18.58 10.24 -14.01
N ALA A 83 18.32 11.47 -13.51
CA ALA A 83 17.32 11.69 -12.47
C ALA A 83 15.92 11.21 -12.90
N LEU A 84 15.52 11.50 -14.15
CA LEU A 84 14.26 11.03 -14.71
C LEU A 84 14.22 9.50 -14.85
N ALA A 85 15.31 8.87 -15.29
CA ALA A 85 15.40 7.41 -15.35
C ALA A 85 15.24 6.77 -13.96
N ILE A 86 15.82 7.38 -12.91
CA ILE A 86 15.66 6.90 -11.52
C ILE A 86 14.18 6.96 -11.11
N THR A 87 13.44 8.03 -11.44
CA THR A 87 11.99 8.10 -11.10
C THR A 87 11.16 7.02 -11.80
N LEU A 88 11.55 6.59 -13.01
CA LEU A 88 10.83 5.57 -13.78
C LEU A 88 11.21 4.13 -13.38
N VAL A 89 12.48 3.92 -13.00
CA VAL A 89 13.08 2.59 -12.82
C VAL A 89 13.40 2.28 -11.35
N GLY A 90 13.29 3.26 -10.45
CA GLY A 90 13.72 3.19 -9.05
C GLY A 90 13.04 2.13 -8.18
N ALA A 91 12.01 1.47 -8.70
CA ALA A 91 11.38 0.31 -8.06
C ALA A 91 12.18 -1.00 -8.18
N LEU A 92 13.16 -1.07 -9.09
CA LEU A 92 13.98 -2.26 -9.32
C LEU A 92 15.20 -2.28 -8.40
N GLU A 93 15.57 -3.47 -7.92
CA GLU A 93 16.81 -3.66 -7.16
C GLU A 93 18.03 -3.26 -7.99
N VAL A 94 18.94 -2.52 -7.35
CA VAL A 94 20.10 -1.92 -8.03
C VAL A 94 21.19 -2.94 -8.30
N ASP A 95 21.08 -3.66 -9.42
CA ASP A 95 22.16 -4.48 -9.94
C ASP A 95 23.20 -3.65 -10.71
N ALA A 96 24.49 -3.98 -10.55
CA ALA A 96 25.58 -3.24 -11.18
C ALA A 96 25.51 -3.31 -12.71
N HIS A 97 25.19 -4.48 -13.28
CA HIS A 97 25.07 -4.64 -14.72
C HIS A 97 23.86 -3.86 -15.27
N PHE A 98 22.73 -3.91 -14.57
CA PHE A 98 21.54 -3.16 -14.98
C PHE A 98 21.74 -1.64 -14.90
N VAL A 99 22.46 -1.15 -13.89
CA VAL A 99 22.85 0.26 -13.81
C VAL A 99 23.72 0.67 -14.99
N GLU A 100 24.72 -0.13 -15.36
CA GLU A 100 25.55 0.16 -16.53
C GLU A 100 24.75 0.10 -17.82
N PHE A 101 23.83 -0.85 -17.97
CA PHE A 101 22.89 -0.87 -19.11
C PHE A 101 22.09 0.43 -19.21
N VAL A 102 21.48 0.88 -18.10
CA VAL A 102 20.74 2.15 -18.07
C VAL A 102 21.66 3.33 -18.40
N LYS A 103 22.90 3.36 -17.90
CA LYS A 103 23.88 4.41 -18.25
C LYS A 103 24.17 4.40 -19.75
N GLU A 104 24.45 3.25 -20.34
CA GLU A 104 24.74 3.12 -21.77
C GLU A 104 23.57 3.59 -22.63
N GLU A 105 22.34 3.19 -22.30
CA GLU A 105 21.12 3.64 -22.99
C GLU A 105 20.91 5.16 -22.87
N LEU A 106 21.34 5.77 -21.75
CA LEU A 106 21.23 7.21 -21.52
C LEU A 106 22.36 8.04 -22.13
N LYS A 107 23.45 7.42 -22.62
CA LYS A 107 24.59 8.15 -23.23
C LYS A 107 24.20 8.84 -24.53
N GLN A 108 23.45 8.17 -25.40
CA GLN A 108 23.02 8.76 -26.67
C GLN A 108 21.64 9.41 -26.51
N PRO A 109 21.41 10.63 -27.06
CA PRO A 109 20.15 11.36 -26.86
C PRO A 109 18.95 10.62 -27.46
N ASP A 110 19.11 10.00 -28.64
CA ASP A 110 18.02 9.29 -29.31
C ASP A 110 17.62 7.99 -28.59
N THR A 111 18.58 7.22 -28.08
CA THR A 111 18.30 6.01 -27.29
C THR A 111 17.68 6.37 -25.95
N ALA A 112 18.21 7.40 -25.27
CA ALA A 112 17.67 7.90 -24.02
C ALA A 112 16.20 8.32 -24.16
N TYR A 113 15.88 9.09 -25.21
CA TYR A 113 14.52 9.50 -25.52
C TYR A 113 13.58 8.29 -25.70
N ARG A 114 13.99 7.32 -26.54
CA ARG A 114 13.19 6.11 -26.78
C ARG A 114 12.99 5.30 -25.51
N PHE A 115 14.05 5.10 -24.73
CA PHE A 115 14.03 4.35 -23.48
C PHE A 115 13.09 5.00 -22.45
N LEU A 116 13.24 6.30 -22.20
CA LEU A 116 12.41 7.05 -21.24
C LEU A 116 10.95 7.12 -21.70
N LYS A 117 10.71 7.38 -22.98
CA LYS A 117 9.35 7.43 -23.55
C LYS A 117 8.67 6.07 -23.48
N GLN A 118 9.37 5.00 -23.84
CA GLN A 118 8.83 3.64 -23.76
C GLN A 118 8.52 3.28 -22.30
N SER A 119 9.43 3.59 -21.38
CA SER A 119 9.24 3.37 -19.94
C SER A 119 7.99 4.07 -19.42
N CYS A 120 7.80 5.35 -19.77
CA CYS A 120 6.62 6.12 -19.38
C CYS A 120 5.32 5.62 -20.05
N MET A 121 5.39 5.15 -21.30
CA MET A 121 4.22 4.68 -22.04
C MET A 121 3.74 3.29 -21.60
N GLN A 122 4.66 2.44 -21.11
CA GLN A 122 4.34 1.12 -20.56
C GLN A 122 3.64 1.17 -19.19
N LEU A 123 3.55 2.36 -18.57
CA LEU A 123 2.81 2.53 -17.32
C LEU A 123 1.32 2.29 -17.54
N VAL A 124 0.79 1.30 -16.81
CA VAL A 124 -0.63 0.93 -16.83
C VAL A 124 -1.48 2.17 -16.46
N PRO A 125 -2.59 2.46 -17.14
CA PRO A 125 -3.47 3.56 -16.75
C PRO A 125 -4.16 3.27 -15.41
N PHE A 126 -4.33 4.31 -14.58
CA PHE A 126 -4.97 4.23 -13.25
C PHE A 126 -6.33 3.50 -13.28
N GLY A 127 -7.18 3.85 -14.24
CA GLY A 127 -8.54 3.31 -14.34
C GLY A 127 -8.59 1.79 -14.57
N VAL A 128 -7.62 1.23 -15.30
CA VAL A 128 -7.53 -0.22 -15.53
C VAL A 128 -7.01 -0.93 -14.28
N HIS A 129 -6.06 -0.32 -13.56
CA HIS A 129 -5.41 -0.95 -12.42
C HIS A 129 -6.29 -0.97 -11.16
N VAL A 130 -7.04 0.11 -10.89
CA VAL A 130 -7.75 0.30 -9.61
C VAL A 130 -9.22 0.67 -9.79
N GLY A 131 -9.63 1.15 -10.98
CA GLY A 131 -10.98 1.65 -11.20
C GLY A 131 -12.06 0.61 -10.97
N VAL A 132 -11.89 -0.61 -11.49
CA VAL A 132 -12.88 -1.69 -11.36
C VAL A 132 -13.08 -2.11 -9.90
N PRO A 133 -12.04 -2.48 -9.12
CA PRO A 133 -12.21 -2.81 -7.70
C PRO A 133 -12.80 -1.68 -6.86
N VAL A 134 -12.39 -0.43 -7.10
CA VAL A 134 -12.94 0.73 -6.37
C VAL A 134 -14.41 0.92 -6.66
N MET A 135 -14.82 0.83 -7.93
CA MET A 135 -16.23 0.95 -8.31
C MET A 135 -17.09 -0.14 -7.66
N PHE A 136 -16.60 -1.38 -7.64
CA PHE A 136 -17.29 -2.48 -6.96
C PHE A 136 -17.42 -2.21 -5.46
N TYR A 137 -16.34 -1.79 -4.81
CA TYR A 137 -16.36 -1.49 -3.38
C TYR A 137 -17.31 -0.32 -3.05
N VAL A 138 -17.21 0.81 -3.76
CA VAL A 138 -18.07 1.98 -3.55
C VAL A 138 -19.54 1.62 -3.77
N THR A 139 -19.85 0.88 -4.84
CA THR A 139 -21.22 0.47 -5.14
C THR A 139 -21.76 -0.47 -4.05
N ALA A 140 -20.95 -1.42 -3.60
CA ALA A 140 -21.32 -2.32 -2.51
C ALA A 140 -21.53 -1.55 -1.19
N SER A 141 -20.68 -0.57 -0.87
CA SER A 141 -20.84 0.28 0.32
C SER A 141 -22.11 1.11 0.25
N ILE A 142 -22.43 1.73 -0.89
CA ILE A 142 -23.68 2.48 -1.09
C ILE A 142 -24.89 1.56 -0.93
N TYR A 143 -24.87 0.38 -1.54
CA TYR A 143 -25.94 -0.61 -1.40
C TYR A 143 -26.14 -1.02 0.07
N SER A 144 -25.05 -1.33 0.80
CA SER A 144 -25.12 -1.68 2.22
C SER A 144 -25.68 -0.54 3.08
N LEU A 145 -25.40 0.72 2.74
CA LEU A 145 -25.98 1.87 3.43
C LEU A 145 -27.48 2.02 3.14
N ILE A 146 -27.91 1.75 1.90
CA ILE A 146 -29.34 1.76 1.54
C ILE A 146 -30.09 0.63 2.25
N ASP A 147 -29.54 -0.59 2.26
CA ASP A 147 -30.13 -1.73 2.97
C ASP A 147 -30.20 -1.47 4.49
N ALA A 148 -29.20 -0.78 5.04
CA ALA A 148 -29.20 -0.37 6.44
C ALA A 148 -30.34 0.60 6.80
N GLN A 149 -30.83 1.40 5.85
CA GLN A 149 -32.02 2.23 6.09
C GLN A 149 -33.29 1.39 6.24
N ALA A 150 -33.37 0.21 5.62
CA ALA A 150 -34.51 -0.68 5.79
C ALA A 150 -34.46 -1.44 7.13
N ARG A 151 -33.29 -1.51 7.77
CA ARG A 151 -33.02 -2.29 9.00
C ARG A 151 -32.47 -1.42 10.12
N PHE A 152 -33.05 -0.24 10.34
CA PHE A 152 -32.64 0.65 11.42
C PHE A 152 -32.68 -0.06 12.78
N GLY A 153 -31.61 0.10 13.56
CA GLY A 153 -31.45 -0.53 14.87
C GLY A 153 -30.85 -1.95 14.84
N ASP A 154 -30.67 -2.57 13.66
CA ASP A 154 -30.05 -3.89 13.59
C ASP A 154 -28.53 -3.83 13.80
N ASN A 155 -28.09 -4.38 14.93
CA ASN A 155 -26.69 -4.45 15.34
C ASN A 155 -25.82 -5.20 14.33
N ASP A 156 -26.34 -6.26 13.70
CA ASP A 156 -25.55 -7.03 12.73
C ASP A 156 -25.23 -6.18 11.48
N THR A 157 -26.20 -5.36 11.05
CA THR A 157 -26.03 -4.43 9.94
C THR A 157 -25.00 -3.35 10.25
N ALA A 158 -25.07 -2.71 11.43
CA ALA A 158 -24.09 -1.73 11.87
C ALA A 158 -22.66 -2.28 11.86
N HIS A 159 -22.49 -3.50 12.36
CA HIS A 159 -21.19 -4.14 12.40
C HIS A 159 -20.69 -4.56 11.02
N ALA A 160 -21.59 -5.00 10.12
CA ALA A 160 -21.22 -5.27 8.74
C ALA A 160 -20.67 -3.99 8.06
N ILE A 161 -21.28 -2.83 8.32
CA ILE A 161 -20.78 -1.53 7.87
C ILE A 161 -19.40 -1.26 8.49
N ALA A 162 -19.24 -1.41 9.81
CA ALA A 162 -17.95 -1.17 10.49
C ALA A 162 -16.80 -2.02 9.93
N PHE A 163 -17.03 -3.32 9.70
CA PHE A 163 -16.05 -4.20 9.06
C PHE A 163 -15.80 -3.79 7.60
N GLY A 164 -16.85 -3.41 6.87
CA GLY A 164 -16.72 -2.82 5.53
C GLY A 164 -15.75 -1.63 5.52
N LEU A 165 -15.93 -0.69 6.46
CA LEU A 165 -15.05 0.48 6.62
C LEU A 165 -13.62 0.10 7.01
N TRP A 166 -13.44 -0.93 7.83
CA TRP A 166 -12.10 -1.46 8.15
C TRP A 166 -11.42 -2.06 6.91
N TYR A 167 -12.15 -2.83 6.09
CA TYR A 167 -11.67 -3.38 4.82
C TYR A 167 -11.36 -2.32 3.75
N CYS A 168 -11.86 -1.08 3.90
CA CYS A 168 -11.50 0.06 3.07
C CYS A 168 -9.96 0.25 2.99
N THR A 169 -9.24 -0.19 4.01
CA THR A 169 -7.77 -0.13 4.05
C THR A 169 -7.10 -0.85 2.87
N ILE A 170 -7.64 -1.99 2.40
CA ILE A 170 -7.13 -2.69 1.19
C ILE A 170 -7.25 -1.76 -0.03
N ILE A 171 -8.42 -1.14 -0.17
CA ILE A 171 -8.73 -0.27 -1.30
C ILE A 171 -7.86 0.98 -1.26
N LEU A 172 -7.61 1.54 -0.07
CA LEU A 172 -6.66 2.64 0.10
C LEU A 172 -5.25 2.26 -0.34
N VAL A 173 -4.74 1.09 0.05
CA VAL A 173 -3.42 0.61 -0.41
C VAL A 173 -3.39 0.49 -1.94
N ALA A 174 -4.46 -0.02 -2.56
CA ALA A 174 -4.56 -0.11 -4.02
C ALA A 174 -4.57 1.28 -4.69
N ILE A 175 -5.38 2.23 -4.18
CA ILE A 175 -5.42 3.61 -4.70
C ILE A 175 -4.04 4.26 -4.55
N MET A 176 -3.44 4.20 -3.37
CA MET A 176 -2.18 4.91 -3.09
C MET A 176 -0.98 4.31 -3.82
N SER A 177 -0.89 2.98 -3.92
CA SER A 177 0.16 2.30 -4.73
C SER A 177 0.12 2.68 -6.21
N SER A 178 -1.06 3.05 -6.69
CA SER A 178 -1.26 3.48 -8.06
C SER A 178 -0.92 4.96 -8.30
N MET A 179 -0.52 5.74 -7.29
CA MET A 179 -0.11 7.14 -7.43
C MET A 179 1.31 7.30 -8.01
N VAL A 180 2.15 6.30 -7.77
CA VAL A 180 3.59 6.31 -8.03
C VAL A 180 3.89 6.15 -9.52
N LEU A 181 4.87 6.90 -10.05
CA LEU A 181 5.22 6.83 -11.48
C LEU A 181 5.93 5.52 -11.84
N SER A 182 6.70 4.95 -10.91
CA SER A 182 7.35 3.63 -11.07
C SER A 182 6.38 2.42 -10.95
N ALA A 183 5.08 2.65 -10.74
CA ALA A 183 4.07 1.60 -10.65
C ALA A 183 3.87 0.90 -12.01
N GLY A 184 4.66 -0.14 -12.26
CA GLY A 184 4.75 -0.85 -13.54
C GLY A 184 6.17 -1.18 -14.00
N ALA A 185 7.19 -0.83 -13.21
CA ALA A 185 8.60 -1.08 -13.54
C ALA A 185 8.95 -2.54 -13.87
N GLY A 186 8.13 -3.52 -13.45
CA GLY A 186 8.28 -4.91 -13.86
C GLY A 186 8.24 -5.10 -15.37
N HIS A 187 7.27 -4.48 -16.07
CA HIS A 187 7.18 -4.56 -17.53
C HIS A 187 8.32 -3.84 -18.24
N ILE A 188 8.83 -2.76 -17.63
CA ILE A 188 10.02 -2.05 -18.12
C ILE A 188 11.24 -2.96 -18.00
N ALA A 189 11.37 -3.65 -16.86
CA ALA A 189 12.45 -4.62 -16.63
C ALA A 189 12.37 -5.79 -17.62
N GLU A 190 11.19 -6.36 -17.85
CA GLU A 190 10.98 -7.40 -18.86
C GLU A 190 11.40 -6.92 -20.25
N ALA A 191 10.93 -5.75 -20.67
CA ALA A 191 11.27 -5.17 -21.97
C ALA A 191 12.75 -4.76 -22.10
N ALA A 192 13.41 -4.43 -20.99
CA ALA A 192 14.86 -4.19 -20.95
C ALA A 192 15.63 -5.51 -21.03
N THR A 193 15.23 -6.53 -20.27
CA THR A 193 15.87 -7.85 -20.30
C THR A 193 15.74 -8.54 -21.65
N ALA A 194 14.62 -8.39 -22.35
CA ALA A 194 14.46 -8.91 -23.70
C ALA A 194 15.48 -8.32 -24.71
N ARG A 195 16.02 -7.13 -24.42
CA ARG A 195 17.07 -6.47 -25.22
C ARG A 195 18.48 -6.80 -24.77
N CYS A 196 18.68 -7.13 -23.50
CA CYS A 196 19.97 -7.59 -23.01
C CYS A 196 20.17 -9.08 -23.36
N THR A 197 21.13 -9.38 -24.22
CA THR A 197 21.54 -10.78 -24.54
C THR A 197 22.26 -11.50 -23.39
N SER A 198 22.27 -10.92 -22.19
CA SER A 198 23.03 -11.43 -21.06
C SER A 198 22.24 -12.51 -20.30
N PRO A 199 22.82 -13.70 -20.04
CA PRO A 199 22.16 -14.81 -19.35
C PRO A 199 22.07 -14.62 -17.83
N HIS A 200 22.04 -13.38 -17.34
CA HIS A 200 22.11 -13.09 -15.90
C HIS A 200 20.77 -13.19 -15.17
N LYS A 201 20.89 -13.49 -13.87
CA LYS A 201 19.81 -13.74 -12.91
C LYS A 201 18.80 -12.58 -12.94
N GLY A 202 17.52 -12.94 -13.00
CA GLY A 202 16.40 -12.00 -13.17
C GLY A 202 16.43 -10.83 -12.18
N TYR A 203 15.81 -9.72 -12.59
CA TYR A 203 15.60 -8.55 -11.75
C TYR A 203 14.72 -8.92 -10.54
N ARG A 204 15.02 -8.34 -9.38
CA ARG A 204 14.21 -8.50 -8.18
C ARG A 204 13.41 -7.22 -7.94
N LEU A 205 12.09 -7.36 -7.89
CA LEU A 205 11.22 -6.29 -7.42
C LEU A 205 11.39 -6.16 -5.90
N ARG A 206 11.67 -4.94 -5.44
CA ARG A 206 11.70 -4.62 -4.02
C ARG A 206 10.30 -4.22 -3.55
N TRP A 207 10.01 -4.60 -2.31
CA TRP A 207 8.81 -4.20 -1.60
C TRP A 207 8.69 -2.67 -1.60
N ILE A 208 7.47 -2.15 -1.74
CA ILE A 208 7.26 -0.69 -1.84
C ILE A 208 7.83 0.06 -0.64
N CYS A 209 7.74 -0.55 0.56
CA CYS A 209 8.27 0.00 1.80
C CYS A 209 9.79 0.16 1.81
N GLU A 210 10.52 -0.62 0.99
CA GLU A 210 11.97 -0.59 0.87
C GLU A 210 12.46 0.27 -0.32
N ARG A 211 11.56 0.70 -1.22
CA ARG A 211 11.94 1.43 -2.44
C ARG A 211 12.68 2.73 -2.17
N ARG A 212 12.41 3.40 -1.05
CA ARG A 212 13.17 4.57 -0.61
C ARG A 212 14.68 4.29 -0.53
N CYS A 213 15.07 3.13 0.00
CA CYS A 213 16.48 2.74 0.05
C CYS A 213 17.05 2.53 -1.36
N GLU A 214 16.27 1.93 -2.25
CA GLU A 214 16.71 1.67 -3.62
C GLU A 214 16.82 2.95 -4.43
N LEU A 215 15.91 3.92 -4.28
CA LEU A 215 16.05 5.25 -4.87
C LEU A 215 17.34 5.94 -4.42
N GLY A 216 17.68 5.85 -3.14
CA GLY A 216 18.97 6.35 -2.63
C GLY A 216 20.18 5.57 -3.18
N ASN A 217 20.06 4.27 -3.42
CA ASN A 217 21.11 3.46 -4.06
C ASN A 217 21.30 3.84 -5.53
N TRP A 218 20.20 3.97 -6.27
CA TRP A 218 20.15 4.41 -7.66
C TRP A 218 20.78 5.80 -7.81
N SER A 219 20.34 6.75 -6.98
CA SER A 219 20.90 8.10 -6.90
C SER A 219 22.42 8.08 -6.75
N ARG A 220 22.95 7.33 -5.77
CA ARG A 220 24.40 7.28 -5.54
C ARG A 220 25.21 6.66 -6.68
N LYS A 221 24.69 5.64 -7.35
CA LYS A 221 25.40 4.96 -8.45
C LYS A 221 25.30 5.69 -9.78
N LEU A 222 24.17 6.35 -10.03
CA LEU A 222 23.85 6.96 -11.32
C LEU A 222 24.16 8.47 -11.35
N LEU A 223 24.13 9.12 -10.19
CA LEU A 223 24.45 10.54 -10.02
C LEU A 223 25.77 10.75 -9.25
N SER A 224 26.68 9.77 -9.29
CA SER A 224 28.02 9.90 -8.68
C SER A 224 28.75 11.09 -9.30
N GLY A 225 29.04 12.13 -8.52
CA GLY A 225 29.64 13.39 -9.00
C GLY A 225 28.63 14.53 -9.23
N ASP A 226 27.38 14.37 -8.82
CA ASP A 226 26.48 15.50 -8.66
C ASP A 226 26.79 16.29 -7.37
N ASP A 227 26.64 17.61 -7.42
CA ASP A 227 26.96 18.53 -6.29
C ASP A 227 25.89 18.45 -5.17
N GLY A 228 25.26 17.30 -4.96
CA GLY A 228 24.15 17.11 -4.02
C GLY A 228 22.76 17.47 -4.58
N LYS A 229 22.70 18.17 -5.72
CA LYS A 229 21.49 18.82 -6.23
C LYS A 229 20.27 17.90 -6.33
N TYR A 230 20.45 16.69 -6.86
CA TYR A 230 19.38 15.70 -6.97
C TYR A 230 19.43 14.64 -5.87
N SER A 231 20.61 14.29 -5.37
CA SER A 231 20.76 13.23 -4.37
C SER A 231 20.05 13.55 -3.05
N ASP A 232 20.04 14.82 -2.65
CA ASP A 232 19.42 15.25 -1.38
C ASP A 232 17.89 15.06 -1.40
N VAL A 233 17.28 15.18 -2.59
CA VAL A 233 15.85 14.94 -2.81
C VAL A 233 15.51 13.47 -2.56
N PHE A 234 16.33 12.56 -3.11
CA PHE A 234 16.12 11.13 -2.98
C PHE A 234 16.43 10.57 -1.59
N GLU A 235 17.24 11.23 -0.77
CA GLU A 235 17.66 10.69 0.54
C GLU A 235 16.81 11.19 1.72
N GLN A 236 16.43 12.47 1.75
CA GLN A 236 15.95 13.09 2.99
C GLN A 236 14.61 13.84 2.88
N HIS A 237 14.27 14.40 1.72
CA HIS A 237 13.10 15.29 1.62
C HIS A 237 11.77 14.53 1.62
N GLY A 238 10.78 14.99 2.40
CA GLY A 238 9.39 14.50 2.32
C GLY A 238 8.99 13.29 3.18
N THR A 239 9.87 12.71 3.98
CA THR A 239 9.58 11.50 4.78
C THR A 239 8.59 11.71 5.92
N LEU A 240 8.77 12.77 6.71
CA LEU A 240 7.84 13.12 7.79
C LEU A 240 6.48 13.57 7.24
N PRO A 241 6.42 14.47 6.22
CA PRO A 241 5.16 14.79 5.55
C PRO A 241 4.43 13.55 5.02
N SER A 242 5.13 12.60 4.40
CA SER A 242 4.49 11.39 3.85
C SER A 242 3.90 10.51 4.95
N ALA A 243 4.59 10.37 6.08
CA ALA A 243 4.07 9.65 7.24
C ALA A 243 2.82 10.33 7.83
N ILE A 244 2.82 11.67 7.97
CA ILE A 244 1.67 12.42 8.48
C ILE A 244 0.47 12.23 7.55
N VAL A 245 0.67 12.39 6.24
CA VAL A 245 -0.39 12.20 5.23
C VAL A 245 -0.92 10.77 5.26
N ALA A 246 -0.05 9.76 5.39
CA ALA A 246 -0.46 8.36 5.49
C ALA A 246 -1.32 8.07 6.73
N VAL A 247 -0.94 8.63 7.89
CA VAL A 247 -1.75 8.52 9.11
C VAL A 247 -3.11 9.18 8.89
N LEU A 248 -3.17 10.39 8.31
CA LEU A 248 -4.45 11.07 8.06
C LEU A 248 -5.36 10.24 7.12
N ILE A 249 -4.80 9.68 6.04
CA ILE A 249 -5.55 8.86 5.08
C ILE A 249 -6.14 7.62 5.75
N LEU A 250 -5.37 6.94 6.61
CA LEU A 250 -5.81 5.71 7.28
C LEU A 250 -6.74 5.96 8.47
N MET A 251 -6.54 7.05 9.22
CA MET A 251 -7.31 7.29 10.43
C MET A 251 -8.78 7.61 10.14
N VAL A 252 -9.12 8.17 8.98
CA VAL A 252 -10.53 8.47 8.62
C VAL A 252 -11.42 7.20 8.62
N PRO A 253 -11.13 6.15 7.81
CA PRO A 253 -11.94 4.93 7.83
C PRO A 253 -11.78 4.14 9.13
N LEU A 254 -10.59 4.10 9.73
CA LEU A 254 -10.36 3.34 10.96
C LEU A 254 -11.05 3.95 12.18
N ALA A 255 -11.02 5.27 12.33
CA ALA A 255 -11.77 5.95 13.38
C ALA A 255 -13.27 5.78 13.16
N SER A 256 -13.76 5.91 11.92
CA SER A 256 -15.18 5.69 11.61
C SER A 256 -15.62 4.26 11.91
N ALA A 257 -14.83 3.25 11.51
CA ALA A 257 -15.08 1.85 11.81
C ALA A 257 -15.08 1.58 13.33
N PHE A 258 -14.09 2.14 14.05
CA PHE A 258 -14.01 2.03 15.50
C PHE A 258 -15.22 2.69 16.17
N THR A 259 -15.59 3.91 15.78
CA THR A 259 -16.72 4.65 16.36
C THR A 259 -18.03 3.89 16.15
N ILE A 260 -18.30 3.35 14.95
CA ILE A 260 -19.50 2.52 14.72
C ILE A 260 -19.47 1.27 15.60
N ALA A 261 -18.33 0.57 15.65
CA ALA A 261 -18.19 -0.65 16.45
C ALA A 261 -18.18 -0.40 17.98
N TYR A 262 -17.82 0.81 18.42
CA TYR A 262 -17.80 1.23 19.81
C TYR A 262 -19.16 1.68 20.30
N LEU A 263 -19.94 2.34 19.43
CA LEU A 263 -21.28 2.81 19.77
C LEU A 263 -22.32 1.69 19.71
N THR A 264 -22.03 0.57 19.03
CA THR A 264 -22.99 -0.51 18.78
C THR A 264 -22.55 -1.82 19.43
N PRO A 265 -23.43 -2.59 20.10
CA PRO A 265 -24.78 -2.26 20.57
C PRO A 265 -24.78 -1.43 21.87
N GLU A 266 -23.70 -1.49 22.65
CA GLU A 266 -23.54 -0.75 23.90
C GLU A 266 -22.26 0.07 23.77
N ILE A 267 -22.28 1.27 24.35
CA ILE A 267 -21.15 2.18 24.32
C ILE A 267 -19.99 1.53 25.09
N GLY A 268 -19.01 1.02 24.36
CA GLY A 268 -17.94 0.25 24.99
C GLY A 268 -16.95 -0.40 24.04
N VAL A 269 -15.83 -0.86 24.61
CA VAL A 269 -14.81 -1.59 23.86
C VAL A 269 -15.18 -3.07 23.81
N GLY A 270 -15.97 -3.45 22.81
CA GLY A 270 -16.27 -4.85 22.45
C GLY A 270 -15.12 -5.53 21.72
N CYS A 271 -15.25 -6.84 21.46
CA CYS A 271 -14.25 -7.59 20.68
C CYS A 271 -14.03 -6.99 19.27
N ARG A 272 -15.10 -6.49 18.63
CA ARG A 272 -15.04 -5.91 17.27
C ARG A 272 -14.29 -4.57 17.27
N SER A 273 -14.66 -3.64 18.15
CA SER A 273 -13.97 -2.34 18.27
C SER A 273 -12.52 -2.51 18.75
N ALA A 274 -12.25 -3.47 19.65
CA ALA A 274 -10.88 -3.81 20.07
C ALA A 274 -10.02 -4.30 18.91
N THR A 275 -10.58 -5.11 17.99
CA THR A 275 -9.87 -5.58 16.79
C THR A 275 -9.47 -4.40 15.89
N VAL A 276 -10.42 -3.50 15.60
CA VAL A 276 -10.16 -2.30 14.78
C VAL A 276 -9.15 -1.37 15.47
N LEU A 277 -9.25 -1.18 16.78
CA LEU A 277 -8.34 -0.36 17.57
C LEU A 277 -6.92 -0.95 17.59
N ALA A 278 -6.79 -2.24 17.87
CA ALA A 278 -5.50 -2.93 17.86
C ALA A 278 -4.84 -2.84 16.48
N TYR A 279 -5.62 -2.99 15.41
CA TYR A 279 -5.15 -2.77 14.05
C TYR A 279 -4.69 -1.32 13.82
N ALA A 280 -5.51 -0.33 14.19
CA ALA A 280 -5.18 1.09 14.00
C ALA A 280 -3.88 1.49 14.74
N ILE A 281 -3.74 1.07 16.01
CA ILE A 281 -2.51 1.28 16.79
C ILE A 281 -1.32 0.62 16.11
N SER A 282 -1.48 -0.63 15.65
CA SER A 282 -0.42 -1.34 14.93
C SER A 282 0.00 -0.61 13.65
N GLN A 283 -0.95 -0.07 12.87
CA GLN A 283 -0.64 0.69 11.65
C GLN A 283 0.10 1.99 11.95
N VAL A 284 -0.30 2.74 12.98
CA VAL A 284 0.41 3.97 13.40
C VAL A 284 1.83 3.64 13.87
N LEU A 285 1.99 2.61 14.71
CA LEU A 285 3.31 2.15 15.16
C LEU A 285 4.18 1.69 13.99
N LEU A 286 3.61 0.98 13.02
CA LEU A 286 4.33 0.57 11.80
C LEU A 286 4.82 1.76 10.99
N ILE A 287 4.00 2.82 10.84
CA ILE A 287 4.42 4.06 10.14
C ILE A 287 5.57 4.73 10.90
N LEU A 288 5.50 4.80 12.23
CA LEU A 288 6.57 5.37 13.05
C LEU A 288 7.86 4.56 12.96
N LEU A 289 7.78 3.22 12.99
CA LEU A 289 8.92 2.32 12.84
C LEU A 289 9.48 2.31 11.42
N TRP A 290 8.64 2.56 10.41
CA TRP A 290 9.05 2.66 9.02
C TRP A 290 10.00 3.85 8.76
N LEU A 291 9.84 4.97 9.45
CA LEU A 291 10.70 6.15 9.29
C LEU A 291 12.20 5.86 9.47
N PRO A 292 12.65 5.28 10.61
CA PRO A 292 14.04 4.88 10.78
C PRO A 292 14.41 3.63 9.95
N HIS A 293 13.49 2.68 9.80
CA HIS A 293 13.76 1.43 9.06
C HIS A 293 14.06 1.67 7.58
N SER A 294 13.35 2.61 6.94
CA SER A 294 13.49 2.95 5.52
C SER A 294 14.63 3.94 5.23
N SER A 295 15.33 4.43 6.25
CA SER A 295 16.40 5.42 6.08
C SER A 295 17.63 4.78 5.45
N PRO A 296 18.09 5.25 4.26
CA PRO A 296 19.26 4.68 3.59
C PRO A 296 20.53 4.82 4.43
N THR A 297 20.65 5.93 5.18
CA THR A 297 21.78 6.20 6.07
C THR A 297 21.83 5.21 7.23
N LEU A 298 20.70 4.97 7.90
CA LEU A 298 20.63 4.01 9.01
C LEU A 298 20.84 2.57 8.52
N ARG A 299 20.35 2.24 7.33
CA ARG A 299 20.56 0.92 6.73
C ARG A 299 22.03 0.64 6.44
N LYS A 300 22.77 1.61 5.88
CA LYS A 300 24.23 1.49 5.68
C LYS A 300 24.96 1.23 7.00
N PHE A 301 24.58 1.94 8.07
CA PHE A 301 25.18 1.71 9.39
C PHE A 301 24.84 0.34 9.97
N ARG A 302 23.63 -0.17 9.73
CA ARG A 302 23.21 -1.51 10.17
C ARG A 302 23.97 -2.62 9.44
N ASP A 303 24.16 -2.45 8.13
CA ASP A 303 24.76 -3.46 7.25
C ASP A 303 26.31 -3.35 7.19
N SER A 304 26.91 -2.37 7.88
CA SER A 304 28.36 -2.20 7.96
C SER A 304 28.96 -3.12 9.03
N ASP A 305 29.79 -4.07 8.62
CA ASP A 305 30.49 -5.02 9.50
C ASP A 305 31.39 -4.34 10.55
N ASN A 306 31.77 -3.09 10.31
CA ASN A 306 32.61 -2.31 11.22
C ASN A 306 31.84 -1.61 12.34
N ALA A 307 30.50 -1.64 12.32
CA ALA A 307 29.68 -1.06 13.37
C ALA A 307 29.65 -1.97 14.61
N LYS A 308 30.75 -2.03 15.37
CA LYS A 308 30.76 -2.69 16.68
C LYS A 308 30.18 -1.75 17.75
N GLY A 309 29.09 -2.15 18.42
CA GLY A 309 28.61 -1.47 19.64
C GLY A 309 27.08 -1.35 19.78
N LEU A 310 26.66 -0.61 20.81
CA LEU A 310 25.26 -0.44 21.24
C LEU A 310 24.30 0.08 20.14
N ARG A 311 24.82 0.87 19.20
CA ARG A 311 24.04 1.42 18.06
C ARG A 311 23.67 0.37 17.01
N TRP A 312 24.48 -0.69 16.85
CA TRP A 312 24.15 -1.77 15.93
C TRP A 312 22.99 -2.60 16.48
N CYS A 313 23.03 -2.94 17.77
CA CYS A 313 21.94 -3.65 18.45
C CYS A 313 20.62 -2.89 18.38
N SER A 314 20.63 -1.56 18.55
CA SER A 314 19.39 -0.76 18.48
C SER A 314 18.77 -0.73 17.08
N LEU A 315 19.57 -0.68 16.00
CA LEU A 315 19.06 -0.70 14.63
C LEU A 315 18.48 -2.07 14.23
N TRP A 316 19.09 -3.16 14.69
CA TRP A 316 18.53 -4.50 14.55
C TRP A 316 17.24 -4.65 15.36
N ALA A 317 17.20 -4.15 16.59
CA ALA A 317 16.00 -4.16 17.42
C ALA A 317 14.82 -3.43 16.74
N ILE A 318 15.05 -2.26 16.13
CA ILE A 318 14.01 -1.54 15.37
C ILE A 318 13.49 -2.38 14.20
N SER A 319 14.38 -3.07 13.48
CA SER A 319 14.00 -3.90 12.33
C SER A 319 13.18 -5.12 12.78
N VAL A 320 13.62 -5.81 13.83
CA VAL A 320 12.88 -6.92 14.44
C VAL A 320 11.51 -6.45 14.93
N LEU A 321 11.45 -5.30 15.61
CA LEU A 321 10.21 -4.73 16.10
C LEU A 321 9.25 -4.37 14.96
N TYR A 322 9.74 -3.78 13.86
CA TYR A 322 8.95 -3.48 12.68
C TYR A 322 8.30 -4.74 12.08
N TYR A 323 9.07 -5.81 11.89
CA TYR A 323 8.53 -7.07 11.37
C TYR A 323 7.60 -7.78 12.37
N ALA A 324 7.89 -7.70 13.67
CA ALA A 324 7.04 -8.26 14.72
C ALA A 324 5.68 -7.56 14.78
N VAL A 325 5.65 -6.23 14.82
CA VAL A 325 4.40 -5.45 14.83
C VAL A 325 3.61 -5.70 13.54
N GLY A 326 4.27 -5.81 12.39
CA GLY A 326 3.61 -6.11 11.12
C GLY A 326 3.00 -7.52 11.09
N SER A 327 3.70 -8.49 11.66
CA SER A 327 3.19 -9.85 11.82
C SER A 327 1.99 -9.89 12.77
N ILE A 328 2.05 -9.16 13.89
CA ILE A 328 0.92 -9.01 14.82
C ILE A 328 -0.29 -8.38 14.09
N SER A 329 -0.07 -7.32 13.32
CA SER A 329 -1.12 -6.66 12.54
C SER A 329 -1.78 -7.60 11.53
N ALA A 330 -0.98 -8.41 10.81
CA ALA A 330 -1.48 -9.44 9.92
C ALA A 330 -2.29 -10.51 10.67
N CYS A 331 -1.81 -10.97 11.83
CA CYS A 331 -2.54 -11.91 12.69
C CYS A 331 -3.86 -11.33 13.19
N VAL A 332 -3.88 -10.07 13.65
CA VAL A 332 -5.11 -9.37 14.08
C VAL A 332 -6.12 -9.31 12.93
N THR A 333 -5.64 -9.09 11.72
CA THR A 333 -6.48 -9.04 10.52
C THR A 333 -7.09 -10.38 10.17
N ILE A 334 -6.26 -11.43 10.13
CA ILE A 334 -6.70 -12.79 9.81
C ILE A 334 -7.66 -13.28 10.90
N ALA A 335 -7.25 -13.15 12.18
CA ALA A 335 -8.08 -13.54 13.31
C ALA A 335 -9.40 -12.76 13.33
N GLY A 336 -9.37 -11.45 13.11
CA GLY A 336 -10.57 -10.62 13.09
C GLY A 336 -11.52 -11.00 11.95
N THR A 337 -10.98 -11.29 10.76
CA THR A 337 -11.77 -11.76 9.62
C THR A 337 -12.38 -13.13 9.89
N VAL A 338 -11.61 -14.08 10.43
CA VAL A 338 -12.10 -15.42 10.78
C VAL A 338 -13.17 -15.34 11.87
N MET A 339 -12.97 -14.53 12.91
CA MET A 339 -13.96 -14.32 13.97
C MET A 339 -15.26 -13.74 13.44
N GLN A 340 -15.18 -12.83 12.45
CA GLN A 340 -16.36 -12.29 11.78
C GLN A 340 -17.08 -13.35 10.94
N MET A 341 -16.34 -14.14 10.13
CA MET A 341 -16.94 -15.16 9.25
C MET A 341 -17.55 -16.32 10.02
N VAL A 342 -16.93 -16.76 11.12
CA VAL A 342 -17.45 -17.82 12.00
C VAL A 342 -18.61 -17.31 12.88
N GLY A 343 -18.77 -15.99 13.00
CA GLY A 343 -19.77 -15.39 13.87
C GLY A 343 -19.39 -15.41 15.35
N VAL A 344 -18.11 -15.56 15.69
CA VAL A 344 -17.60 -15.53 17.07
C VAL A 344 -17.99 -14.21 17.76
N TYR A 345 -18.02 -13.11 17.02
CA TYR A 345 -18.43 -11.82 17.55
C TYR A 345 -19.93 -11.69 17.89
N ARG A 346 -20.74 -12.73 17.63
CA ARG A 346 -22.14 -12.80 18.10
C ARG A 346 -22.26 -13.44 19.49
N ASN A 347 -21.17 -14.02 20.02
CA ASN A 347 -21.18 -14.62 21.34
C ASN A 347 -21.35 -13.56 22.43
N CYS A 348 -22.10 -13.90 23.49
CA CYS A 348 -22.39 -13.01 24.62
C CYS A 348 -21.12 -12.45 25.29
N LEU A 349 -20.04 -13.24 25.33
CA LEU A 349 -18.76 -12.81 25.90
C LEU A 349 -18.12 -11.65 25.13
N CYS A 350 -18.30 -11.60 23.81
CA CYS A 350 -17.81 -10.49 22.99
C CYS A 350 -18.74 -9.27 23.01
N LYS A 351 -20.02 -9.48 23.31
CA LYS A 351 -21.03 -8.43 23.45
C LYS A 351 -20.93 -7.71 24.79
N ALA A 352 -20.59 -8.43 25.86
CA ALA A 352 -20.40 -7.89 27.21
C ALA A 352 -19.19 -6.93 27.33
N GLY A 353 -18.35 -6.79 26.29
CA GLY A 353 -17.24 -5.85 26.31
C GLY A 353 -16.00 -6.36 27.06
N LEU A 354 -14.81 -5.96 26.60
CA LEU A 354 -13.54 -6.32 27.22
C LEU A 354 -13.39 -5.70 28.63
N LEU A 355 -14.05 -4.56 28.85
CA LEU A 355 -13.98 -3.79 30.10
C LEU A 355 -14.66 -4.51 31.27
N TYR A 356 -15.76 -5.24 31.03
CA TYR A 356 -16.46 -6.01 32.06
C TYR A 356 -15.60 -7.18 32.59
N GLY A 357 -14.68 -7.71 31.77
CA GLY A 357 -13.76 -8.77 32.17
C GLY A 357 -12.49 -8.30 32.92
N LEU A 358 -12.16 -7.00 32.88
CA LEU A 358 -10.86 -6.46 33.30
C LEU A 358 -10.84 -5.85 34.71
N THR A 359 -11.61 -6.42 35.65
CA THR A 359 -11.54 -6.26 37.13
C THR A 359 -12.39 -5.19 37.84
N THR A 360 -13.09 -4.28 37.16
CA THR A 360 -13.95 -3.29 37.87
C THR A 360 -15.39 -3.75 38.14
N ALA A 361 -15.83 -4.89 37.60
CA ALA A 361 -17.18 -5.43 37.83
C ALA A 361 -17.35 -6.14 39.19
N HIS A 362 -16.32 -6.15 40.05
CA HIS A 362 -16.40 -6.85 41.34
C HIS A 362 -17.28 -6.12 42.38
N HIS A 363 -17.73 -4.89 42.12
CA HIS A 363 -18.42 -4.04 43.11
C HIS A 363 -19.92 -3.80 42.91
N GLY A 364 -20.61 -4.56 42.06
CA GLY A 364 -22.08 -4.52 42.05
C GLY A 364 -22.68 -5.36 40.95
N TRP A 365 -23.30 -6.47 41.32
CA TRP A 365 -24.10 -7.29 40.40
C TRP A 365 -25.40 -6.59 39.96
N ASP A 366 -25.66 -5.39 40.48
CA ASP A 366 -26.87 -4.60 40.24
C ASP A 366 -26.83 -3.75 38.96
N THR A 367 -25.70 -3.69 38.24
CA THR A 367 -25.56 -2.93 36.98
C THR A 367 -25.38 -3.81 35.74
N VAL A 368 -25.62 -5.12 35.85
CA VAL A 368 -25.60 -6.02 34.71
C VAL A 368 -26.93 -5.89 33.96
N GLU A 369 -26.96 -4.97 32.99
CA GLU A 369 -28.11 -4.82 32.10
C GLU A 369 -28.19 -6.02 31.14
N VAL A 370 -29.26 -6.80 31.24
CA VAL A 370 -29.54 -7.87 30.27
C VAL A 370 -30.38 -7.26 29.14
N LYS A 371 -29.78 -7.11 27.96
CA LYS A 371 -30.52 -6.67 26.76
C LYS A 371 -31.57 -7.71 26.36
N LEU A 372 -32.83 -7.41 26.69
CA LEU A 372 -34.02 -8.21 26.35
C LEU A 372 -34.49 -8.00 24.90
N SER A 373 -34.12 -6.88 24.26
CA SER A 373 -34.42 -6.57 22.84
C SER A 373 -33.20 -6.01 22.14
N THR A 374 -33.06 -6.30 20.84
CA THR A 374 -32.02 -5.75 19.96
C THR A 374 -32.48 -4.50 19.20
N ASP A 375 -33.75 -4.12 19.30
CA ASP A 375 -34.34 -2.94 18.68
C ASP A 375 -34.87 -2.02 19.78
N THR A 376 -33.99 -1.15 20.29
CA THR A 376 -34.34 -0.12 21.27
C THR A 376 -34.28 1.27 20.64
N GLN A 377 -34.99 2.25 21.22
CA GLN A 377 -34.92 3.63 20.74
C GLN A 377 -33.48 4.18 20.75
N ALA A 378 -32.69 3.81 21.76
CA ALA A 378 -31.28 4.19 21.84
C ALA A 378 -30.45 3.61 20.67
N ASP A 379 -30.68 2.34 20.30
CA ASP A 379 -29.99 1.72 19.15
C ASP A 379 -30.41 2.42 17.83
N ARG A 380 -31.67 2.87 17.70
CA ARG A 380 -32.15 3.65 16.54
C ARG A 380 -31.56 5.05 16.47
N ASP A 381 -31.42 5.73 17.60
CA ASP A 381 -30.79 7.05 17.66
C ASP A 381 -29.29 6.95 17.31
N GLN A 382 -28.62 5.88 17.74
CA GLN A 382 -27.23 5.59 17.37
C GLN A 382 -27.07 5.24 15.88
N ALA A 383 -28.08 4.61 15.28
CA ALA A 383 -28.06 4.22 13.87
C ALA A 383 -27.91 5.39 12.90
N GLN A 384 -28.29 6.60 13.31
CA GLN A 384 -28.06 7.82 12.52
C GLN A 384 -26.55 8.07 12.30
N TYR A 385 -25.71 7.78 13.29
CA TYR A 385 -24.26 7.96 13.16
C TYR A 385 -23.65 6.97 12.17
N TRP A 386 -24.19 5.75 12.04
CA TRP A 386 -23.65 4.76 11.11
C TRP A 386 -23.78 5.22 9.66
N MET A 387 -24.92 5.83 9.34
CA MET A 387 -25.20 6.37 8.00
C MET A 387 -24.28 7.54 7.67
N VAL A 388 -24.11 8.47 8.62
CA VAL A 388 -23.24 9.64 8.44
C VAL A 388 -21.78 9.23 8.31
N LEU A 389 -21.29 8.35 9.19
CA LEU A 389 -19.91 7.86 9.18
C LEU A 389 -19.62 6.96 7.98
N GLY A 390 -20.53 6.06 7.64
CA GLY A 390 -20.40 5.22 6.45
C GLY A 390 -20.40 6.04 5.16
N GLY A 391 -21.35 6.98 5.04
CA GLY A 391 -21.42 7.89 3.90
C GLY A 391 -20.20 8.81 3.78
N SER A 392 -19.68 9.31 4.90
CA SER A 392 -18.49 10.18 4.89
C SER A 392 -17.23 9.44 4.44
N VAL A 393 -17.04 8.17 4.82
CA VAL A 393 -15.92 7.36 4.35
C VAL A 393 -16.03 7.04 2.85
N VAL A 394 -17.24 6.74 2.36
CA VAL A 394 -17.45 6.54 0.91
C VAL A 394 -17.14 7.82 0.14
N ALA A 395 -17.61 8.98 0.61
CA ALA A 395 -17.30 10.28 0.00
C ALA A 395 -15.79 10.56 0.05
N TRP A 396 -15.13 10.30 1.17
CA TRP A 396 -13.68 10.41 1.34
C TRP A 396 -12.92 9.55 0.34
N LEU A 397 -13.34 8.30 0.14
CA LEU A 397 -12.73 7.37 -0.81
C LEU A 397 -12.86 7.87 -2.25
N VAL A 398 -14.04 8.39 -2.63
CA VAL A 398 -14.27 8.98 -3.96
C VAL A 398 -13.35 10.18 -4.17
N VAL A 399 -13.27 11.09 -3.18
CA VAL A 399 -12.37 12.26 -3.25
C VAL A 399 -10.92 11.81 -3.41
N LEU A 400 -10.43 10.88 -2.58
CA LEU A 400 -9.07 10.36 -2.70
C LEU A 400 -8.80 9.72 -4.07
N CYS A 401 -9.73 8.91 -4.58
CA CYS A 401 -9.62 8.29 -5.89
C CYS A 401 -9.50 9.35 -7.00
N THR A 402 -10.30 10.41 -6.95
CA THR A 402 -10.23 11.51 -7.93
C THR A 402 -8.93 12.29 -7.83
N VAL A 403 -8.47 12.62 -6.63
CA VAL A 403 -7.22 13.35 -6.39
C VAL A 403 -6.01 12.55 -6.87
N VAL A 404 -5.93 11.26 -6.51
CA VAL A 404 -4.83 10.38 -6.92
C VAL A 404 -4.86 10.12 -8.42
N GLY A 405 -6.05 9.90 -9.00
CA GLY A 405 -6.23 9.74 -10.44
C GLY A 405 -5.77 10.99 -11.20
N TRP A 406 -6.19 12.18 -10.76
CA TRP A 406 -5.76 13.45 -11.34
C TRP A 406 -4.26 13.66 -11.21
N HIS A 407 -3.70 13.41 -10.02
CA HIS A 407 -2.26 13.49 -9.77
C HIS A 407 -1.48 12.60 -10.73
N ARG A 408 -1.88 11.33 -10.88
CA ARG A 408 -1.23 10.38 -11.80
C ARG A 408 -1.26 10.84 -13.25
N VAL A 409 -2.41 11.29 -13.74
CA VAL A 409 -2.53 11.81 -15.12
C VAL A 409 -1.60 13.00 -15.32
N ARG A 410 -1.58 13.94 -14.36
CA ARG A 410 -0.72 15.12 -14.40
C ARG A 410 0.76 14.78 -14.38
N MET A 411 1.17 13.82 -13.54
CA MET A 411 2.55 13.36 -13.46
C MET A 411 3.03 12.74 -14.77
N ARG A 412 2.22 11.86 -15.34
CA ARG A 412 2.53 11.24 -16.64
C ARG A 412 2.68 12.28 -17.75
N GLN A 413 1.76 13.24 -17.83
CA GLN A 413 1.81 14.32 -18.82
C GLN A 413 3.06 15.19 -18.66
N ARG A 414 3.41 15.55 -17.42
CA ARG A 414 4.63 16.32 -17.14
C ARG A 414 5.89 15.55 -17.50
N CYS A 415 5.95 14.26 -17.13
CA CYS A 415 7.07 13.39 -17.49
C CYS A 415 7.25 13.33 -19.01
N LEU A 416 6.18 13.06 -19.78
CA LEU A 416 6.24 13.04 -21.24
C LEU A 416 6.68 14.38 -21.85
N ALA A 417 6.13 15.51 -21.38
CA ALA A 417 6.51 16.83 -21.85
C ALA A 417 8.00 17.13 -21.60
N LEU A 418 8.53 16.71 -20.45
CA LEU A 418 9.95 16.83 -20.15
C LEU A 418 10.80 15.91 -21.03
N ILE A 419 10.38 14.67 -21.27
CA ILE A 419 11.06 13.75 -22.20
C ILE A 419 11.14 14.36 -23.60
N ASP A 420 10.05 14.95 -24.10
CA ASP A 420 10.02 15.61 -25.41
C ASP A 420 10.89 16.89 -25.46
N THR A 421 11.07 17.58 -24.32
CA THR A 421 11.96 18.75 -24.24
C THR A 421 13.45 18.36 -24.10
N LEU A 422 13.73 17.16 -23.61
CA LEU A 422 15.09 16.63 -23.42
C LEU A 422 15.65 15.92 -24.67
N ARG A 423 14.84 15.77 -25.72
CA ARG A 423 15.24 15.30 -27.05
C ARG A 423 16.03 16.40 -27.76
#